data_AF-A0A9D4RJB4-F1
#
_entry.id   AF-A0A9D4RJB4-F1
#
_cell.length_a   1.000
_cell.length_b   1.000
_cell.length_c   1.000
_cell.angle_alpha   90.00
_cell.angle_beta   90.00
_cell.angle_gamma   90.00
#
_symmetry.space_group_name_H-M   'P 1'
#
loop_
_entity.id
_entity.type
_entity.pdbx_description
1 polymer ?
#
loop_
_entity_poly.entity_id
_entity_poly.type
_entity_poly.pdbx_seq_one_letter_code
_entity_poly.pdbx_strand_id
1 'polypeptide(L)'
;MDDLYPDHAYSAVYMKKKLMEQFNDQIVITEINGIPNSVTLKKTVSTILNEFYKQDKDLDPSQKKMSIIQTAAKLIWSDIKDIRVSKAFYPPPQDISDLKKTLSTYQTLTKDISADPHTKEDKSRQGCFL
;
A
#
# COMPACT_ATOMS: atom_id res chain seq x y z
N MET A 1 27.43 25.10 7.20
CA MET A 1 26.36 26.11 7.07
C MET A 1 25.09 25.29 7.01
N ASP A 2 24.59 24.88 8.18
CA ASP A 2 23.39 24.05 8.31
C ASP A 2 22.43 24.73 9.28
N ASP A 3 21.23 25.00 8.76
CA ASP A 3 19.92 24.96 9.42
C ASP A 3 19.71 25.68 10.77
N LEU A 4 19.13 26.89 10.69
CA LEU A 4 18.38 27.48 11.81
C LEU A 4 17.25 28.38 11.30
N TYR A 5 16.14 27.76 10.90
CA TYR A 5 14.81 28.39 10.96
C TYR A 5 13.93 27.55 11.90
N PRO A 6 13.94 27.83 13.21
CA PRO A 6 13.05 27.20 14.16
C PRO A 6 11.66 27.86 14.08
N ASP A 7 10.62 27.09 14.38
CA ASP A 7 9.29 27.59 14.79
C ASP A 7 8.35 28.18 13.72
N HIS A 8 8.20 27.51 12.59
CA HIS A 8 6.87 27.56 11.95
C HIS A 8 5.92 26.61 12.67
N ALA A 9 4.76 27.15 13.10
CA ALA A 9 3.65 26.37 13.61
C ALA A 9 3.35 25.25 12.60
N TYR A 10 3.17 24.04 13.09
CA TYR A 10 2.93 22.85 12.28
C TYR A 10 4.10 22.36 11.40
N SER A 11 5.31 22.90 11.55
CA SER A 11 6.51 22.29 10.94
C SER A 11 6.75 20.87 11.47
N ALA A 12 7.42 20.02 10.68
CA ALA A 12 7.72 18.64 11.09
C ALA A 12 8.53 18.59 12.40
N VAL A 13 9.48 19.52 12.57
CA VAL A 13 10.28 19.66 13.79
C VAL A 13 9.40 20.05 14.99
N TYR A 14 8.52 21.04 14.81
CA TYR A 14 7.58 21.48 15.84
C TYR A 14 6.60 20.37 16.23
N MET A 15 6.03 19.68 15.24
CA MET A 15 5.07 18.59 15.46
C MET A 15 5.71 17.40 16.13
N LYS A 16 6.91 17.01 15.71
CA LYS A 16 7.69 15.96 16.36
C LYS A 16 7.91 16.28 17.84
N LYS A 17 8.33 17.51 18.15
CA LYS A 17 8.51 17.97 19.53
C LYS A 17 7.21 17.89 20.34
N LYS A 18 6.09 18.39 19.80
CA LYS A 18 4.79 18.36 20.48
C LYS A 18 4.26 16.96 20.72
N LEU A 19 4.42 16.05 19.76
CA LEU A 19 4.04 14.65 19.90
C LEU A 19 4.87 13.94 20.97
N MET A 20 6.18 14.21 21.03
CA MET A 20 7.02 13.70 22.11
C MET A 20 6.60 14.27 23.47
N GLU A 21 6.38 15.58 23.59
CA GLU A 21 5.93 16.21 24.84
C GLU A 21 4.64 15.57 25.41
N GLN A 22 3.68 15.22 24.55
CA GLN A 22 2.37 14.70 24.97
C GLN A 22 2.31 13.17 25.10
N PHE A 23 3.06 12.45 24.25
CA PHE A 23 2.87 11.01 24.08
C PHE A 23 4.17 10.19 24.13
N ASN A 24 5.28 10.76 24.62
CA ASN A 24 6.60 10.10 24.70
C ASN A 24 6.54 8.62 25.11
N ASP A 25 5.69 8.30 26.09
CA ASP A 25 5.60 6.97 26.66
C ASP A 25 4.76 6.00 25.84
N GLN A 26 3.96 6.50 24.89
CA GLN A 26 3.01 5.72 24.10
C GLN A 26 3.43 5.58 22.63
N ILE A 27 4.30 6.46 22.11
CA ILE A 27 4.68 6.48 20.69
C ILE A 27 6.17 6.15 20.47
N VAL A 28 6.48 5.75 19.25
CA VAL A 28 7.82 5.62 18.66
C VAL A 28 7.81 6.40 17.37
N ILE A 29 8.84 7.22 17.17
CA ILE A 29 9.06 7.95 15.91
C ILE A 29 10.26 7.30 15.23
N THR A 30 10.04 6.72 14.05
CA THR A 30 11.05 5.96 13.30
C THR A 30 10.94 6.22 11.81
N GLU A 31 11.90 5.74 11.04
CA GLU A 31 11.82 5.66 9.59
C GLU A 31 11.18 4.33 9.17
N ILE A 32 10.23 4.37 8.23
CA ILE A 32 9.59 3.18 7.65
C ILE A 32 9.60 3.35 6.13
N ASN A 33 10.15 2.37 5.40
CA ASN A 33 10.21 2.37 3.92
C ASN A 33 10.83 3.66 3.33
N GLY A 34 11.87 4.20 3.95
CA GLY A 34 12.52 5.44 3.50
C GLY A 34 11.77 6.73 3.86
N ILE A 35 10.64 6.63 4.59
CA ILE A 35 9.85 7.78 5.04
C ILE A 35 10.26 8.12 6.48
N PRO A 36 11.01 9.22 6.71
CA PRO A 36 11.41 9.63 8.04
C PRO A 36 10.23 10.22 8.83
N ASN A 37 10.36 10.25 10.16
CA ASN A 37 9.35 10.79 11.09
C ASN A 37 7.99 10.08 11.05
N SER A 38 7.96 8.79 10.72
CA SER A 38 6.76 7.96 10.87
C SER A 38 6.48 7.70 12.35
N VAL A 39 5.23 7.92 12.77
CA VAL A 39 4.81 7.81 14.16
C VAL A 39 3.98 6.53 14.35
N THR A 40 4.39 5.67 15.27
CA THR A 40 3.70 4.41 15.59
C THR A 40 3.55 4.24 17.10
N LEU A 41 2.51 3.54 17.55
CA LEU A 41 2.34 3.24 18.97
C LEU A 41 3.36 2.20 19.45
N LYS A 42 3.95 2.39 20.64
CA LYS A 42 4.86 1.41 21.27
C LYS A 42 4.23 0.03 21.38
N LYS A 43 2.96 -0.03 21.78
CA LYS A 43 2.20 -1.29 21.87
C LYS A 43 2.19 -2.05 20.55
N THR A 44 1.98 -1.36 19.43
CA THR A 44 1.98 -1.96 18.09
C THR A 44 3.36 -2.51 17.75
N VAL A 45 4.42 -1.75 18.02
CA VAL A 45 5.81 -2.21 17.80
C VAL A 45 6.12 -3.46 18.64
N SER A 46 5.74 -3.47 19.92
CA SER A 46 5.93 -4.62 20.80
C SER A 46 5.18 -5.86 20.32
N THR A 47 3.94 -5.70 19.83
CA THR A 47 3.17 -6.81 19.26
C THR A 47 3.86 -7.38 18.02
N ILE A 48 4.27 -6.53 17.08
CA ILE A 48 4.93 -6.96 15.84
C ILE A 48 6.24 -7.69 16.16
N LEU A 49 7.07 -7.15 17.06
CA LEU A 49 8.32 -7.80 17.46
C LEU A 49 8.05 -9.15 18.14
N ASN A 50 7.08 -9.21 19.05
CA ASN A 50 6.71 -10.44 19.73
C ASN A 50 6.22 -11.50 18.75
N GLU A 51 5.36 -11.14 17.80
CA GLU A 51 4.88 -12.04 16.74
C GLU A 51 6.02 -12.53 15.84
N PHE A 52 6.95 -11.64 15.47
CA PHE A 52 8.12 -11.97 14.67
C PHE A 52 8.99 -13.03 15.35
N TYR A 53 9.29 -12.87 16.64
CA TYR A 53 10.10 -13.84 17.39
C TYR A 53 9.34 -15.12 17.76
N LYS A 54 8.01 -15.10 17.73
CA LYS A 54 7.14 -16.27 17.96
C LYS A 54 6.93 -17.14 16.71
N GLN A 55 7.40 -16.73 15.53
CA GLN A 55 7.38 -17.62 14.38
C GLN A 55 8.35 -18.78 14.61
N ASP A 56 7.81 -19.95 14.94
CA ASP A 56 8.56 -21.19 15.06
C ASP A 56 9.32 -21.47 13.75
N LYS A 57 10.63 -21.75 13.87
CA LYS A 57 11.49 -22.05 12.72
C LYS A 57 11.27 -23.47 12.18
N ASP A 58 10.60 -24.33 12.94
CA ASP A 58 10.26 -25.71 12.59
C ASP A 58 8.75 -25.85 12.30
N LEU A 59 8.28 -25.13 11.28
CA LEU A 59 6.94 -25.31 10.75
C LEU A 59 6.82 -26.67 10.06
N ASP A 60 5.72 -27.39 10.31
CA ASP A 60 5.33 -28.56 9.54
C ASP A 60 5.37 -28.24 8.03
N PRO A 61 5.83 -29.14 7.15
CA PRO A 61 5.91 -28.92 5.71
C PRO A 61 4.63 -28.35 5.07
N SER A 62 3.44 -28.68 5.60
CA SER A 62 2.17 -28.13 5.12
C SER A 62 2.00 -26.65 5.49
N GLN A 63 2.35 -26.28 6.72
CA GLN A 63 2.33 -24.89 7.19
C GLN A 63 3.38 -24.05 6.46
N LYS A 64 4.56 -24.62 6.17
CA LYS A 64 5.60 -23.96 5.39
C LYS A 64 5.12 -23.64 3.97
N LYS A 65 4.49 -24.59 3.28
CA LYS A 65 3.87 -24.35 1.95
C LYS A 65 2.84 -23.23 2.01
N MET A 66 1.95 -23.26 2.99
CA MET A 66 0.94 -22.20 3.17
C MET A 66 1.57 -20.83 3.42
N SER A 67 2.61 -20.76 4.26
CA SER A 67 3.31 -19.50 4.56
C SER A 67 3.95 -18.88 3.31
N ILE A 68 4.50 -19.69 2.41
CA ILE A 68 5.10 -19.24 1.15
C ILE A 68 4.01 -18.66 0.24
N ILE A 69 2.89 -19.38 0.08
CA ILE A 69 1.75 -18.92 -0.74
C ILE A 69 1.20 -17.60 -0.20
N GLN A 70 0.98 -17.52 1.11
CA GLN A 70 0.51 -16.29 1.76
C GLN A 70 1.50 -15.13 1.57
N THR A 71 2.80 -15.39 1.66
CA THR A 71 3.84 -14.37 1.46
C THR A 71 3.85 -13.87 0.02
N ALA A 72 3.78 -14.77 -0.96
CA ALA A 72 3.68 -14.40 -2.38
C ALA A 72 2.43 -13.54 -2.65
N ALA A 73 1.27 -13.94 -2.11
CA ALA A 73 0.04 -13.17 -2.24
C ALA A 73 0.15 -11.76 -1.62
N LYS A 74 0.77 -11.65 -0.44
CA LYS A 74 1.02 -10.35 0.21
C LYS A 74 1.93 -9.45 -0.61
N LEU A 75 2.98 -10.00 -1.23
CA LEU A 75 3.89 -9.25 -2.11
C LEU A 75 3.13 -8.69 -3.32
N ILE A 76 2.39 -9.54 -4.03
CA ILE A 76 1.58 -9.13 -5.19
C ILE A 76 0.59 -8.03 -4.80
N TRP A 77 -0.06 -8.17 -3.64
CA TRP A 77 -0.99 -7.16 -3.13
C TRP A 77 -0.31 -5.83 -2.78
N SER A 78 0.90 -5.89 -2.22
CA SER A 78 1.71 -4.70 -1.96
C SER A 78 2.07 -3.99 -3.27
N ASP A 79 2.56 -4.75 -4.26
CA ASP A 79 2.93 -4.20 -5.56
C ASP A 79 1.73 -3.48 -6.22
N ILE A 80 0.54 -4.08 -6.15
CA ILE A 80 -0.71 -3.46 -6.64
C ILE A 80 -1.01 -2.15 -5.90
N LYS A 81 -0.88 -2.15 -4.57
CA LYS A 81 -1.13 -0.95 -3.75
C LYS A 81 -0.12 0.17 -4.03
N ASP A 82 1.11 -0.19 -4.37
CA ASP A 82 2.19 0.73 -4.65
C ASP A 82 2.14 1.30 -6.08
N ILE A 83 1.24 0.79 -6.94
CA ILE A 83 0.92 1.41 -8.22
C ILE A 83 0.49 2.86 -7.97
N ARG A 84 1.26 3.80 -8.53
CA ARG A 84 1.01 5.24 -8.39
C ARG A 84 -0.29 5.61 -9.08
N VAL A 85 -1.38 5.65 -8.32
CA VAL A 85 -2.65 6.21 -8.79
C VAL A 85 -2.55 7.73 -8.78
N SER A 86 -2.85 8.36 -9.92
CA SER A 86 -2.99 9.81 -9.99
C SER A 86 -4.12 10.26 -9.06
N LYS A 87 -3.76 10.85 -7.91
CA LYS A 87 -4.69 11.52 -6.99
C LYS A 87 -4.93 12.99 -7.37
N ALA A 88 -4.40 13.41 -8.52
CA ALA A 88 -4.35 14.82 -8.92
C ALA A 88 -5.73 15.38 -9.31
N PHE A 89 -6.70 14.52 -9.58
CA PHE A 89 -8.04 14.94 -10.00
C PHE A 89 -9.09 14.44 -9.02
N TYR A 90 -9.44 15.29 -8.06
CA TYR A 90 -10.67 15.16 -7.30
C TYR A 90 -11.74 16.01 -8.00
N PRO A 91 -12.87 15.44 -8.43
CA PRO A 91 -13.89 16.20 -9.14
C PRO A 91 -14.44 17.31 -8.23
N PRO A 92 -14.67 18.53 -8.75
CA PRO A 92 -15.31 19.59 -8.00
C PRO A 92 -16.74 19.19 -7.59
N PRO A 93 -17.32 19.75 -6.51
CA PRO A 93 -18.63 19.34 -5.99
C PRO A 93 -19.77 19.36 -7.02
N GLN A 94 -19.68 20.25 -8.01
CA GLN A 94 -20.63 20.40 -9.11
C GLN A 94 -20.63 19.19 -10.06
N ASP A 95 -19.50 18.49 -10.20
CA ASP A 95 -19.38 17.28 -11.02
C ASP A 95 -19.80 16.01 -10.25
N ILE A 96 -19.93 16.10 -8.92
CA ILE A 96 -20.36 15.00 -8.05
C ILE A 96 -21.89 15.00 -7.87
N SER A 97 -22.56 16.14 -8.01
CA SER A 97 -24.02 16.25 -7.87
C SER A 97 -24.79 15.58 -9.02
N ASP A 98 -24.17 15.47 -10.20
CA ASP A 98 -24.81 14.93 -11.39
C ASP A 98 -24.64 13.40 -11.48
N LEU A 99 -25.49 12.67 -10.77
CA LEU A 99 -25.49 11.20 -10.68
C LEU A 99 -25.30 10.47 -12.03
N LYS A 100 -25.91 11.00 -13.10
CA LYS A 100 -25.83 10.43 -14.46
C LYS A 100 -24.46 10.62 -15.12
N LYS A 101 -23.80 11.75 -14.86
CA LYS A 101 -22.45 12.07 -15.35
C LYS A 101 -21.42 11.22 -14.61
N THR A 102 -21.53 11.13 -13.29
CA THR A 102 -20.63 10.33 -12.45
C THR A 102 -20.65 8.85 -12.82
N LEU A 103 -21.84 8.27 -13.06
CA LEU A 103 -21.99 6.87 -13.50
C LEU A 103 -21.28 6.62 -14.85
N SER A 104 -21.35 7.55 -15.80
CA SER A 104 -20.69 7.40 -17.10
C SER A 104 -19.16 7.43 -16.99
N THR A 105 -18.61 8.23 -16.06
CA THR A 105 -17.17 8.30 -15.80
C THR A 105 -16.65 6.97 -15.24
N TYR A 106 -17.34 6.39 -14.25
CA TYR A 106 -16.96 5.07 -13.71
C TYR A 106 -17.07 3.95 -14.76
N GLN A 107 -18.11 3.96 -15.61
CA GLN A 107 -18.28 2.99 -16.68
C GLN A 107 -17.18 3.07 -17.76
N THR A 108 -16.64 4.25 -18.01
CA THR A 108 -15.55 4.45 -18.98
C THR A 108 -14.23 3.92 -18.42
N LEU A 109 -13.94 4.21 -17.14
CA LEU A 109 -12.77 3.68 -16.45
C LEU A 109 -12.74 2.14 -16.38
N THR A 110 -13.91 1.49 -16.36
CA THR A 110 -13.98 0.02 -16.39
C THR A 110 -13.75 -0.61 -17.76
N LYS A 111 -13.89 0.14 -18.86
CA LYS A 111 -13.66 -0.38 -20.22
C LYS A 111 -12.16 -0.49 -20.55
N ASP A 112 -11.35 0.40 -20.00
CA ASP A 112 -9.90 0.39 -20.20
C ASP A 112 -9.20 -0.76 -19.45
N ILE A 113 -9.88 -1.38 -18.47
CA ILE A 113 -9.40 -2.59 -17.76
C ILE A 113 -9.64 -3.87 -18.59
N SER A 114 -10.58 -3.84 -19.55
CA SER A 114 -10.96 -5.01 -20.37
C SER A 114 -10.19 -5.13 -21.70
N ALA A 115 -9.35 -4.16 -22.06
CA ALA A 115 -8.62 -4.16 -23.32
C ALA A 115 -7.16 -4.59 -23.12
N ASP A 116 -6.95 -5.83 -22.67
CA ASP A 116 -5.63 -6.47 -22.73
C ASP A 116 -5.46 -7.16 -24.09
N PRO A 117 -4.51 -6.76 -24.96
CA PRO A 117 -4.39 -7.26 -26.31
C PRO A 117 -3.54 -8.53 -26.39
N HIS A 118 -3.89 -9.60 -25.67
CA HIS A 118 -3.36 -10.94 -25.94
C HIS A 118 -4.42 -12.04 -25.71
N THR A 119 -5.37 -12.12 -26.63
CA THR A 119 -6.03 -13.39 -26.95
C THR A 119 -6.09 -13.51 -28.48
N LYS A 120 -4.95 -13.85 -29.08
CA LYS A 120 -4.98 -14.50 -30.40
C LYS A 120 -5.13 -15.99 -30.14
N GLU A 121 -6.33 -16.49 -30.35
CA GLU A 121 -6.57 -17.92 -30.52
C GLU A 121 -5.67 -18.43 -31.66
N ASP A 122 -4.70 -19.28 -31.34
CA ASP A 122 -3.90 -19.99 -32.34
C ASP A 122 -4.72 -21.20 -32.82
N LYS A 123 -5.69 -20.95 -33.70
CA LYS A 123 -6.41 -21.98 -34.45
C LYS A 123 -5.56 -22.42 -35.65
N SER A 124 -4.48 -23.15 -35.39
CA SER A 124 -3.78 -23.90 -36.43
C SER A 124 -2.94 -25.03 -35.83
N ARG A 125 -3.57 -26.19 -35.63
CA ARG A 125 -2.96 -27.54 -35.70
C ARG A 125 -4.05 -28.60 -35.48
N GLN A 126 -4.92 -28.71 -36.47
CA GLN A 126 -5.60 -29.96 -36.80
C GLN A 126 -5.12 -30.36 -38.19
N GLY A 127 -4.44 -31.51 -38.29
CA GLY A 127 -4.11 -32.13 -39.56
C GLY A 127 -2.75 -32.84 -39.58
N CYS A 128 -2.83 -34.17 -39.72
CA CYS A 128 -1.76 -35.12 -40.09
C CYS A 128 -0.68 -35.46 -39.06
N PHE A 129 -0.83 -36.62 -38.42
CA PHE A 129 0.15 -37.71 -38.57
C PHE A 129 -0.62 -39.04 -38.68
N LEU A 130 -0.39 -39.74 -39.79
CA LEU A 130 -0.72 -41.14 -40.03
C LEU A 130 0.21 -42.04 -39.21
#